data_AF-Q2YBK5-F1
#
_entry.id   AF-Q2YBK5-F1
#
_cell.length_a   1.000
_cell.length_b   1.000
_cell.length_c   1.000
_cell.angle_alpha   90.00
_cell.angle_beta   90.00
_cell.angle_gamma   90.00
#
_symmetry.space_group_name_H-M   'P 1'
#
loop_
_entity.id
_entity.type
_entity.pdbx_description
1 polymer ?
#
loop_
_entity_poly.entity_id
_entity_poly.type
_entity_poly.pdbx_seq_one_letter_code
_entity_poly.pdbx_strand_id
1 'polypeptide(L)'
;MIKSRNKRHKMAAAPAAVRLQTPAHVRWATLAILLVAALILSWSMYDAGRKAGIPDRIEPPREEKTETGPEMERLSQLNARLQQENDELRIKMAGLDQQLQMDQAARLDIASQVKTLQGENTRLKEELAFFQNLGSASGKAGQRISIGGLKLEKGKLPGEYRYSLLLVQSGVRGKDFHGNLELAVNFQQNGEKMVQPLTSSETSDDSSKKLDVSFRFYRRVESTFWLAPDAIVDSLQVKVFEKGETQARLMQTVNLSL
;
A
#
# COMPACT_ATOMS: atom_id res chain seq x y z
N MET A 1 121.06 -48.79 -65.05
CA MET A 1 121.15 -47.33 -64.81
C MET A 1 119.72 -46.80 -64.77
N ILE A 2 119.11 -46.57 -63.59
CA ILE A 2 119.16 -45.30 -62.83
C ILE A 2 119.11 -44.09 -63.77
N LYS A 3 117.99 -43.38 -63.87
CA LYS A 3 117.72 -42.18 -63.03
C LYS A 3 116.41 -41.50 -63.43
N SER A 4 115.58 -41.32 -62.41
CA SER A 4 114.41 -40.46 -62.33
C SER A 4 114.68 -39.00 -62.69
N ARG A 5 113.67 -38.25 -63.15
CA ARG A 5 112.90 -37.34 -62.26
C ARG A 5 111.69 -36.74 -62.97
N ASN A 6 110.53 -37.11 -62.46
CA ASN A 6 109.21 -36.74 -62.93
C ASN A 6 108.78 -35.33 -62.51
N LYS A 7 107.97 -34.74 -63.39
CA LYS A 7 107.24 -33.48 -63.30
C LYS A 7 106.25 -33.47 -62.13
N ARG A 8 106.06 -32.27 -61.56
CA ARG A 8 104.94 -31.94 -60.67
C ARG A 8 103.79 -31.39 -61.51
N HIS A 9 102.61 -31.98 -61.40
CA HIS A 9 101.35 -31.27 -61.62
C HIS A 9 100.46 -31.52 -60.40
N LYS A 10 100.03 -30.42 -59.78
CA LYS A 10 99.05 -30.43 -58.69
C LYS A 10 97.65 -30.48 -59.33
N MET A 11 96.84 -31.44 -58.93
CA MET A 11 95.41 -31.50 -59.22
C MET A 11 94.65 -31.38 -57.90
N ALA A 12 93.60 -30.58 -57.92
CA ALA A 12 92.71 -30.29 -56.80
C ALA A 12 91.82 -31.48 -56.43
N ALA A 13 91.39 -31.55 -55.17
CA ALA A 13 90.37 -32.50 -54.70
C ALA A 13 89.30 -31.77 -53.88
N ALA A 14 88.04 -32.04 -54.21
CA ALA A 14 86.82 -31.53 -53.59
C ALA A 14 86.53 -32.20 -52.23
N PRO A 15 85.78 -31.56 -51.32
CA PRO A 15 85.64 -32.02 -49.94
C PRO A 15 84.72 -33.25 -49.81
N ALA A 16 85.15 -34.21 -48.98
CA ALA A 16 84.44 -35.44 -48.69
C ALA A 16 83.27 -35.21 -47.72
N ALA A 17 82.07 -35.60 -48.15
CA ALA A 17 80.89 -35.71 -47.30
C ALA A 17 81.04 -36.93 -46.37
N VAL A 18 81.22 -36.70 -45.08
CA VAL A 18 81.34 -37.76 -44.08
C VAL A 18 79.94 -38.27 -43.74
N ARG A 19 79.58 -39.44 -44.29
CA ARG A 19 78.44 -40.23 -43.80
C ARG A 19 78.84 -40.90 -42.48
N LEU A 20 78.36 -40.36 -41.35
CA LEU A 20 78.43 -41.07 -40.07
C LEU A 20 77.50 -42.29 -40.13
N GLN A 21 78.10 -43.47 -40.28
CA GLN A 21 77.42 -44.75 -40.08
C GLN A 21 77.09 -44.90 -38.59
N THR A 22 75.84 -44.60 -38.21
CA THR A 22 75.36 -44.90 -36.87
C THR A 22 75.22 -46.41 -36.70
N PRO A 23 75.88 -47.02 -35.69
CA PRO A 23 75.88 -48.47 -35.54
C PRO A 23 74.49 -48.97 -35.14
N ALA A 24 74.09 -50.13 -35.67
CA ALA A 24 72.71 -50.61 -35.63
C ALA A 24 72.11 -50.70 -34.21
N HIS A 25 72.93 -51.00 -33.19
CA HIS A 25 72.49 -51.05 -31.80
C HIS A 25 72.00 -49.69 -31.26
N VAL A 26 72.54 -48.57 -31.75
CA VAL A 26 72.08 -47.22 -31.34
C VAL A 26 70.65 -46.97 -31.82
N ARG A 27 70.29 -47.47 -33.01
CA ARG A 27 68.91 -47.34 -33.53
C ARG A 27 67.92 -48.12 -32.67
N TRP A 28 68.29 -49.34 -32.27
CA TRP A 28 67.47 -50.15 -31.37
C TRP A 28 67.37 -49.56 -29.97
N ALA A 29 68.47 -48.98 -29.46
CA ALA A 29 68.46 -48.26 -28.18
C ALA A 29 67.55 -47.02 -28.23
N THR A 30 67.62 -46.23 -29.30
CA THR A 30 66.70 -45.08 -29.47
C THR A 30 65.25 -45.52 -29.57
N LEU A 31 64.98 -46.65 -30.23
CA LEU A 31 63.62 -47.19 -30.38
C LEU A 31 63.08 -47.73 -29.05
N ALA A 32 63.92 -48.41 -28.27
CA ALA A 32 63.58 -48.87 -26.92
C ALA A 32 63.27 -47.70 -25.98
N ILE A 33 64.09 -46.63 -26.01
CA ILE A 33 63.86 -45.41 -25.23
C ILE A 33 62.55 -44.74 -25.66
N LEU A 34 62.27 -44.65 -26.95
CA LEU A 34 61.02 -44.08 -27.47
C LEU A 34 59.80 -44.89 -27.02
N LEU A 35 59.90 -46.22 -27.00
CA LEU A 35 58.84 -47.11 -26.55
C LEU A 35 58.58 -46.97 -25.05
N VAL A 36 59.65 -46.90 -24.23
CA VAL A 36 59.54 -46.63 -22.79
C VAL A 36 58.92 -45.25 -22.54
N ALA A 37 59.34 -44.22 -23.28
CA ALA A 37 58.74 -42.89 -23.18
C ALA A 37 57.26 -42.89 -23.57
N ALA A 38 56.86 -43.64 -24.60
CA ALA A 38 55.46 -43.79 -25.00
C ALA A 38 54.64 -44.50 -23.93
N LEU A 39 55.19 -45.53 -23.26
CA LEU A 39 54.53 -46.20 -22.14
C LEU A 39 54.37 -45.27 -20.93
N ILE A 40 55.39 -44.47 -20.59
CA ILE A 40 55.32 -43.49 -19.51
C ILE A 40 54.29 -42.40 -19.83
N LEU A 41 54.27 -41.90 -21.06
CA LEU A 41 53.27 -40.93 -21.52
C LEU A 41 51.86 -41.53 -21.51
N SER A 42 51.69 -42.77 -21.96
CA SER A 42 50.40 -43.47 -21.91
C SER A 42 49.93 -43.67 -20.47
N TRP A 43 50.83 -44.00 -19.55
CA TRP A 43 50.51 -44.18 -18.13
C TRP A 43 50.18 -42.84 -17.46
N SER A 44 50.94 -41.79 -17.76
CA SER A 44 50.72 -40.42 -17.28
C SER A 44 49.40 -39.84 -17.81
N MET A 45 49.09 -40.06 -19.08
CA MET A 45 47.84 -39.59 -19.69
C MET A 45 46.63 -40.36 -19.21
N TYR A 46 46.79 -41.64 -18.86
CA TYR A 46 45.75 -42.42 -18.18
C TYR A 46 45.47 -41.88 -16.77
N ASP A 47 46.50 -41.53 -15.99
CA ASP A 47 46.32 -40.94 -14.65
C ASP A 47 45.76 -39.50 -14.71
N ALA A 48 46.18 -38.70 -15.68
CA ALA A 48 45.67 -37.35 -15.89
C ALA A 48 44.22 -37.35 -16.43
N GLY A 49 43.90 -38.30 -17.32
CA GLY A 49 42.54 -38.48 -17.84
C GLY A 49 41.53 -38.85 -16.76
N ARG A 50 41.95 -39.64 -15.77
CA ARG A 50 41.13 -40.00 -14.61
C ARG A 50 40.77 -38.80 -13.72
N LYS A 51 41.58 -37.75 -13.72
CA LYS A 51 41.38 -36.53 -12.91
C LYS A 51 40.58 -35.44 -13.64
N ALA A 52 40.40 -35.56 -14.96
CA ALA A 52 39.84 -34.49 -15.80
C ALA A 52 38.58 -34.89 -16.61
N GLY A 53 38.15 -36.16 -16.61
CA GLY A 53 37.06 -36.65 -17.45
C GLY A 53 35.78 -37.05 -16.70
N ILE A 54 34.74 -36.21 -16.80
CA ILE A 54 33.29 -36.50 -16.77
C ILE A 54 32.74 -37.30 -15.57
N PRO A 55 31.91 -36.69 -14.69
CA PRO A 55 31.17 -37.39 -13.64
C PRO A 55 29.88 -37.99 -14.23
N ASP A 56 29.97 -39.14 -14.88
CA ASP A 56 28.83 -40.06 -15.00
C ASP A 56 29.26 -41.41 -15.61
N ARG A 57 29.66 -42.36 -14.76
CA ARG A 57 29.29 -43.77 -14.91
C ARG A 57 29.73 -44.59 -13.71
N ILE A 58 28.72 -45.24 -13.15
CA ILE A 58 28.74 -46.21 -12.07
C ILE A 58 29.67 -47.38 -12.47
N GLU A 59 30.87 -47.43 -11.88
CA GLU A 59 31.62 -48.67 -11.70
C GLU A 59 31.74 -48.94 -10.19
N PRO A 60 31.36 -50.12 -9.69
CA PRO A 60 31.45 -50.43 -8.27
C PRO A 60 32.94 -50.53 -7.85
N PRO A 61 33.38 -49.82 -6.80
CA PRO A 61 34.76 -49.91 -6.33
C PRO A 61 35.09 -51.32 -5.83
N ARG A 62 36.17 -51.90 -6.37
CA ARG A 62 36.90 -53.00 -5.72
C ARG A 62 37.44 -52.49 -4.38
N GLU A 63 36.86 -53.01 -3.31
CA GLU A 63 37.46 -53.30 -2.00
C GLU A 63 38.75 -52.56 -1.60
N GLU A 64 38.64 -51.26 -1.33
CA GLU A 64 39.37 -50.56 -0.26
C GLU A 64 38.32 -49.85 0.60
N LYS A 65 37.62 -50.61 1.43
CA LYS A 65 36.29 -50.25 2.00
C LYS A 65 36.30 -49.80 3.46
N THR A 66 37.43 -49.38 4.03
CA THR A 66 37.49 -49.09 5.46
C THR A 66 37.72 -47.62 5.84
N GLU A 67 38.20 -46.76 4.93
CA GLU A 67 38.52 -45.36 5.30
C GLU A 67 37.77 -44.28 4.50
N THR A 68 37.34 -44.55 3.26
CA THR A 68 36.64 -43.54 2.42
C THR A 68 35.12 -43.51 2.62
N GLY A 69 34.53 -44.62 3.08
CA GLY A 69 33.10 -44.70 3.45
C GLY A 69 32.66 -43.68 4.50
N PRO A 70 33.36 -43.53 5.64
CA PRO A 70 32.97 -42.57 6.67
C PRO A 70 33.10 -41.11 6.23
N GLU A 71 34.03 -40.78 5.32
CA GLU A 71 34.13 -39.41 4.78
C GLU A 71 32.99 -39.07 3.83
N MET A 72 32.60 -40.01 2.96
CA MET A 72 31.48 -39.83 2.04
C MET A 72 30.16 -39.68 2.80
N GLU A 73 29.97 -40.47 3.87
CA GLU A 73 28.81 -40.33 4.75
C GLU A 73 28.80 -38.96 5.44
N ARG A 74 29.93 -38.49 5.98
CA ARG A 74 30.03 -37.15 6.59
C ARG A 74 29.71 -36.04 5.59
N LEU A 75 30.25 -36.10 4.38
CA LEU A 75 29.97 -35.11 3.34
C LEU A 75 28.51 -35.14 2.89
N SER A 76 27.88 -36.32 2.82
CA SER A 76 26.46 -36.44 2.50
C SER A 76 25.57 -35.84 3.59
N GLN A 77 25.92 -36.07 4.87
CA GLN A 77 25.21 -35.50 6.01
C GLN A 77 25.37 -33.98 6.08
N LEU A 78 26.56 -33.45 5.77
CA LEU A 78 26.81 -32.02 5.67
C LEU A 78 26.00 -31.39 4.53
N ASN A 79 25.97 -32.01 3.35
CA ASN A 79 25.14 -31.54 2.24
C ASN A 79 23.65 -31.56 2.59
N ALA A 80 23.16 -32.61 3.24
CA ALA A 80 21.76 -32.69 3.68
C ALA A 80 21.42 -31.57 4.69
N ARG A 81 22.32 -31.29 5.65
CA ARG A 81 22.15 -30.17 6.59
C ARG A 81 22.15 -28.82 5.88
N LEU A 82 23.11 -28.59 4.98
CA LEU A 82 23.19 -27.34 4.22
C LEU A 82 21.97 -27.14 3.32
N GLN A 83 21.42 -28.21 2.73
CA GLN A 83 20.17 -28.15 1.98
C GLN A 83 19.00 -27.77 2.88
N GLN A 84 18.88 -28.39 4.06
CA GLN A 84 17.84 -28.06 5.02
C GLN A 84 17.94 -26.60 5.51
N GLU A 85 19.15 -26.11 5.79
CA GLU A 85 19.38 -24.70 6.13
C GLU A 85 19.03 -23.76 4.97
N ASN A 86 19.34 -24.15 3.73
CA ASN A 86 18.96 -23.37 2.54
C ASN A 86 17.44 -23.30 2.39
N ASP A 87 16.74 -24.41 2.58
CA ASP A 87 15.29 -24.47 2.48
C ASP A 87 14.63 -23.65 3.60
N GLU A 88 15.15 -23.70 4.82
CA GLU A 88 14.69 -22.86 5.93
C GLU A 88 14.91 -21.36 5.63
N LEU A 89 16.07 -20.99 5.11
CA LEU A 89 16.37 -19.62 4.69
C LEU A 89 15.45 -19.16 3.57
N ARG A 90 15.15 -20.01 2.59
CA ARG A 90 14.21 -19.71 1.50
C ARG A 90 12.80 -19.46 2.01
N ILE A 91 12.32 -20.27 2.95
CA ILE A 91 11.01 -20.06 3.59
C ILE A 91 11.00 -18.73 4.36
N LYS A 92 12.05 -18.42 5.12
CA LYS A 92 12.18 -17.13 5.82
C LYS A 92 12.19 -15.95 4.85
N MET A 93 12.95 -16.04 3.76
CA MET A 93 12.99 -15.01 2.72
C MET A 93 11.63 -14.82 2.05
N ALA A 94 10.93 -15.90 1.72
CA ALA A 94 9.59 -15.83 1.14
C ALA A 94 8.59 -15.17 2.11
N GLY A 95 8.67 -15.48 3.41
CA GLY A 95 7.85 -14.84 4.43
C GLY A 95 8.14 -13.34 4.58
N LEU A 96 9.41 -12.95 4.56
CA LEU A 96 9.81 -11.53 4.60
C LEU A 96 9.37 -10.76 3.34
N ASP A 97 9.49 -11.38 2.16
CA ASP A 97 9.06 -10.75 0.91
C ASP A 97 7.54 -10.56 0.87
N GLN A 98 6.78 -11.56 1.32
CA GLN A 98 5.34 -11.44 1.48
C GLN A 98 4.98 -10.33 2.47
N GLN A 99 5.68 -10.23 3.61
CA GLN A 99 5.46 -9.16 4.58
C GLN A 99 5.74 -7.78 3.99
N LEU A 100 6.82 -7.62 3.22
CA LEU A 100 7.14 -6.36 2.53
C LEU A 100 6.07 -5.98 1.50
N GLN A 101 5.56 -6.94 0.74
CA GLN A 101 4.48 -6.72 -0.22
C GLN A 101 3.19 -6.28 0.49
N MET A 102 2.83 -6.93 1.60
CA MET A 102 1.67 -6.55 2.43
C MET A 102 1.84 -5.15 3.02
N ASP A 103 3.02 -4.83 3.56
CA ASP A 103 3.34 -3.50 4.10
C ASP A 103 3.27 -2.42 3.01
N GLN A 104 3.75 -2.72 1.80
CA GLN A 104 3.69 -1.78 0.68
C GLN A 104 2.24 -1.55 0.23
N ALA A 105 1.44 -2.60 0.12
CA ALA A 105 0.01 -2.49 -0.20
C ALA A 105 -0.75 -1.68 0.87
N ALA A 106 -0.51 -1.95 2.16
CA ALA A 106 -1.11 -1.20 3.25
C ALA A 106 -0.71 0.28 3.24
N ARG A 107 0.56 0.60 2.95
CA ARG A 107 1.04 1.99 2.80
C ARG A 107 0.35 2.72 1.65
N LEU A 108 0.18 2.05 0.50
CA LEU A 108 -0.53 2.62 -0.64
C LEU A 108 -2.01 2.86 -0.33
N ASP A 109 -2.64 1.91 0.34
CA ASP A 109 -4.04 2.03 0.77
C ASP A 109 -4.22 3.22 1.72
N ILE A 110 -3.40 3.32 2.77
CA ILE A 110 -3.41 4.47 3.71
C ILE A 110 -3.17 5.79 2.96
N ALA A 111 -2.21 5.85 2.04
CA ALA A 111 -1.95 7.06 1.26
C ALA A 111 -3.17 7.46 0.40
N SER A 112 -3.87 6.47 -0.17
CA SER A 112 -5.09 6.70 -0.94
C SER A 112 -6.25 7.20 -0.06
N GLN A 113 -6.41 6.65 1.14
CA GLN A 113 -7.40 7.08 2.11
C GLN A 113 -7.12 8.51 2.58
N VAL A 114 -5.86 8.83 2.91
CA VAL A 114 -5.46 10.19 3.29
C VAL A 114 -5.74 11.18 2.17
N LYS A 115 -5.43 10.84 0.92
CA LYS A 115 -5.73 11.71 -0.24
C LYS A 115 -7.23 11.91 -0.43
N THR A 116 -8.03 10.86 -0.24
CA THR A 116 -9.50 10.93 -0.33
C THR A 116 -10.05 11.82 0.77
N LEU A 117 -9.65 11.61 2.03
CA LEU A 117 -10.05 12.42 3.17
C LEU A 117 -9.60 13.89 3.01
N GLN A 118 -8.41 14.14 2.48
CA GLN A 118 -7.95 15.49 2.17
C GLN A 118 -8.84 16.15 1.11
N GLY A 119 -9.18 15.42 0.04
CA GLY A 119 -10.09 15.90 -1.01
C GLY A 119 -11.50 16.19 -0.51
N GLU A 120 -12.04 15.33 0.36
CA GLU A 120 -13.32 15.57 1.03
C GLU A 120 -13.24 16.79 1.96
N ASN A 121 -12.15 16.93 2.72
CA ASN A 121 -11.96 18.07 3.61
C ASN A 121 -11.86 19.39 2.85
N THR A 122 -11.14 19.42 1.72
CA THR A 122 -11.08 20.60 0.86
C THR A 122 -12.44 20.91 0.25
N ARG A 123 -13.15 19.90 -0.25
CA ARG A 123 -14.50 20.07 -0.79
C ARG A 123 -15.48 20.60 0.25
N LEU A 124 -15.49 20.02 1.46
CA LEU A 124 -16.34 20.50 2.56
C LEU A 124 -15.99 21.92 2.98
N LYS A 125 -14.70 22.29 2.97
CA LYS A 125 -14.25 23.67 3.24
C LYS A 125 -14.73 24.63 2.15
N GLU A 126 -14.64 24.24 0.88
CA GLU A 126 -15.13 25.03 -0.25
C GLU A 126 -16.65 25.19 -0.20
N GLU A 127 -17.40 24.12 0.05
CA GLU A 127 -18.85 24.16 0.25
C GLU A 127 -19.22 25.07 1.44
N LEU A 128 -18.50 24.97 2.56
CA LEU A 128 -18.70 25.84 3.71
C LEU A 128 -18.35 27.31 3.41
N ALA A 129 -17.26 27.57 2.68
CA ALA A 129 -16.88 28.91 2.26
C ALA A 129 -17.90 29.50 1.28
N PHE A 130 -18.45 28.67 0.39
CA PHE A 130 -19.54 29.02 -0.52
C PHE A 130 -20.81 29.39 0.27
N PHE A 131 -21.23 28.57 1.25
CA PHE A 131 -22.35 28.90 2.12
C PHE A 131 -22.09 30.15 2.97
N GLN A 132 -20.87 30.35 3.45
CA GLN A 132 -20.49 31.57 4.15
C GLN A 132 -20.55 32.78 3.23
N ASN A 133 -20.14 32.68 1.97
CA ASN A 133 -20.20 33.78 1.02
C ASN A 133 -21.65 34.13 0.65
N LEU A 134 -22.49 33.11 0.42
CA LEU A 134 -23.93 33.30 0.22
C LEU A 134 -24.62 33.92 1.44
N GLY A 135 -24.24 33.52 2.65
CA GLY A 135 -24.76 34.10 3.90
C GLY A 135 -24.19 35.48 4.23
N SER A 136 -22.93 35.75 3.86
CA SER A 136 -22.26 37.03 4.11
C SER A 136 -22.69 38.14 3.13
N ALA A 137 -23.22 37.78 1.96
CA ALA A 137 -23.99 38.70 1.13
C ALA A 137 -25.25 39.23 1.86
N SER A 138 -25.70 38.53 2.90
CA SER A 138 -26.83 38.90 3.77
C SER A 138 -26.38 39.18 5.22
N GLY A 139 -25.46 40.14 5.41
CA GLY A 139 -25.45 41.00 6.60
C GLY A 139 -24.60 40.57 7.81
N LYS A 140 -23.62 41.43 8.13
CA LYS A 140 -23.06 41.76 9.46
C LYS A 140 -22.30 40.66 10.22
N ALA A 141 -20.97 40.66 9.99
CA ALA A 141 -19.97 40.07 10.87
C ALA A 141 -19.98 40.74 12.26
N GLY A 142 -20.43 40.02 13.30
CA GLY A 142 -20.38 40.52 14.67
C GLY A 142 -20.85 39.55 15.74
N GLN A 143 -21.86 38.73 15.44
CA GLN A 143 -22.35 37.67 16.32
C GLN A 143 -22.81 36.49 15.45
N ARG A 144 -22.23 35.31 15.66
CA ARG A 144 -22.60 34.11 14.91
C ARG A 144 -23.55 33.30 15.79
N ILE A 145 -24.85 33.48 15.57
CA ILE A 145 -25.83 32.53 16.08
C ILE A 145 -25.70 31.28 15.22
N SER A 146 -25.87 30.11 15.82
CA SER A 146 -25.92 28.83 15.15
C SER A 146 -26.97 27.94 15.82
N ILE A 147 -27.47 26.97 15.06
CA ILE A 147 -28.31 25.91 15.60
C ILE A 147 -27.36 24.76 15.94
N GLY A 148 -27.09 24.56 17.22
CA GLY A 148 -26.20 23.52 17.74
C GLY A 148 -26.80 22.11 17.69
N GLY A 149 -28.13 22.01 17.54
CA GLY A 149 -28.82 20.75 17.35
C GLY A 149 -30.30 20.97 17.10
N LEU A 150 -30.85 20.21 16.16
CA LEU A 150 -32.29 20.14 15.89
C LEU A 150 -32.65 18.66 15.76
N LYS A 151 -33.59 18.21 16.59
CA LYS A 151 -34.11 16.84 16.59
C LYS A 151 -35.62 16.87 16.50
N LEU A 152 -36.16 15.90 15.77
CA LEU A 152 -37.59 15.70 15.58
C LEU A 152 -37.89 14.21 15.76
N GLU A 153 -38.59 13.85 16.82
CA GLU A 153 -38.86 12.48 17.26
C GLU A 153 -40.37 12.22 17.34
N LYS A 154 -40.77 10.95 17.14
CA LYS A 154 -42.15 10.52 17.42
C LYS A 154 -42.38 10.47 18.93
N GLY A 155 -43.54 10.93 19.36
CA GLY A 155 -44.01 10.87 20.75
C GLY A 155 -44.47 9.47 21.17
N LYS A 156 -45.08 9.39 22.35
CA LYS A 156 -45.58 8.12 22.90
C LYS A 156 -46.97 7.78 22.37
N LEU A 157 -47.76 8.79 22.02
CA LEU A 157 -49.11 8.65 21.50
C LEU A 157 -49.13 8.75 19.96
N PRO A 158 -50.08 8.09 19.28
CA PRO A 158 -50.28 8.27 17.85
C PRO A 158 -50.55 9.74 17.50
N GLY A 159 -49.80 10.29 16.54
CA GLY A 159 -49.90 11.70 16.14
C GLY A 159 -49.16 12.69 17.05
N GLU A 160 -48.53 12.24 18.13
CA GLU A 160 -47.66 13.06 18.99
C GLU A 160 -46.25 13.12 18.40
N TYR A 161 -45.67 14.32 18.33
CA TYR A 161 -44.30 14.55 17.90
C TYR A 161 -43.60 15.50 18.85
N ARG A 162 -42.32 15.25 19.11
CA ARG A 162 -41.48 16.10 19.96
C ARG A 162 -40.32 16.65 19.14
N TYR A 163 -40.03 17.92 19.34
CA TYR A 163 -38.81 18.51 18.82
C TYR A 163 -37.94 19.08 19.95
N SER A 164 -36.63 19.03 19.73
CA SER A 164 -35.63 19.66 20.57
C SER A 164 -34.72 20.52 19.71
N LEU A 165 -34.72 21.82 19.96
CA LEU A 165 -33.88 22.81 19.31
C LEU A 165 -32.86 23.36 20.31
N LEU A 166 -31.58 23.34 19.96
CA LEU A 166 -30.49 23.97 20.69
C LEU A 166 -29.94 25.13 19.87
N LEU A 167 -30.15 26.35 20.34
CA LEU A 167 -29.54 27.55 19.80
C LEU A 167 -28.24 27.83 20.55
N VAL A 168 -27.20 28.24 19.82
CA VAL A 168 -25.89 28.57 20.37
C VAL A 168 -25.45 29.91 19.79
N GLN A 169 -24.89 30.77 20.62
CA GLN A 169 -24.32 32.05 20.22
C GLN A 169 -22.80 31.97 20.42
N SER A 170 -22.06 32.14 19.33
CA SER A 170 -20.59 32.17 19.35
C SER A 170 -20.10 33.59 19.03
N GLY A 171 -19.29 34.16 19.93
CA GLY A 171 -18.70 35.49 19.76
C GLY A 171 -17.94 35.98 20.99
N VAL A 172 -16.96 36.86 20.76
CA VAL A 172 -16.03 37.39 21.78
C VAL A 172 -16.73 38.34 22.77
N ARG A 173 -17.89 38.90 22.39
CA ARG A 173 -18.69 39.79 23.23
C ARG A 173 -20.07 39.18 23.48
N GLY A 174 -20.25 38.57 24.65
CA GLY A 174 -21.50 37.96 25.10
C GLY A 174 -22.60 38.97 25.46
N LYS A 175 -23.06 39.76 24.48
CA LYS A 175 -24.36 40.46 24.60
C LYS A 175 -25.47 39.44 24.43
N ASP A 176 -26.57 39.64 25.15
CA ASP A 176 -27.76 38.81 25.03
C ASP A 176 -28.33 38.92 23.61
N PHE A 177 -28.51 37.78 22.96
CA PHE A 177 -29.29 37.68 21.74
C PHE A 177 -30.77 37.89 22.08
N HIS A 178 -31.44 38.70 21.27
CA HIS A 178 -32.89 38.85 21.29
C HIS A 178 -33.39 38.64 19.88
N GLY A 179 -34.37 37.75 19.72
CA GLY A 179 -34.88 37.41 18.40
C GLY A 179 -36.17 36.62 18.46
N ASN A 180 -36.58 36.16 17.28
CA ASN A 180 -37.84 35.47 17.05
C ASN A 180 -37.57 34.17 16.30
N LEU A 181 -38.26 33.10 16.65
CA LEU A 181 -38.22 31.83 15.96
C LEU A 181 -39.52 31.59 15.22
N GLU A 182 -39.42 31.07 14.00
CA GLU A 182 -40.54 30.56 13.24
C GLU A 182 -40.27 29.09 12.94
N LEU A 183 -41.17 28.22 13.39
CA LEU A 183 -41.09 26.79 13.18
C LEU A 183 -42.23 26.38 12.24
N ALA A 184 -41.94 25.54 11.26
CA ALA A 184 -42.93 25.00 10.34
C ALA A 184 -42.68 23.52 10.13
N VAL A 185 -43.71 22.70 10.33
CA VAL A 185 -43.66 21.25 10.06
C VAL A 185 -44.20 20.99 8.66
N ASN A 186 -43.45 20.24 7.87
CA ASN A 186 -43.89 19.67 6.61
C ASN A 186 -44.37 18.25 6.89
N PHE A 187 -45.60 17.94 6.51
CA PHE A 187 -46.20 16.63 6.70
C PHE A 187 -47.03 16.25 5.46
N GLN A 188 -47.27 14.96 5.29
CA GLN A 188 -48.15 14.43 4.27
C GLN A 188 -49.43 13.91 4.92
N GLN A 189 -50.59 14.34 4.42
CA GLN A 189 -51.90 13.84 4.85
C GLN A 189 -52.71 13.47 3.61
N ASN A 190 -53.29 12.27 3.58
CA ASN A 190 -54.08 11.78 2.43
C ASN A 190 -53.34 11.84 1.07
N GLY A 191 -52.00 11.73 1.08
CA GLY A 191 -51.17 11.82 -0.11
C GLY A 191 -50.75 13.25 -0.49
N GLU A 192 -51.32 14.28 0.13
CA GLU A 192 -50.99 15.68 -0.13
C GLU A 192 -49.95 16.23 0.86
N LYS A 193 -48.97 16.99 0.38
CA LYS A 193 -47.97 17.65 1.21
C LYS A 193 -48.52 18.97 1.75
N MET A 194 -48.56 19.09 3.06
CA MET A 194 -49.06 20.26 3.78
C MET A 194 -47.96 20.82 4.68
N VAL A 195 -48.07 22.11 5.00
CA VAL A 195 -47.15 22.81 5.89
C VAL A 195 -47.97 23.47 6.99
N GLN A 196 -47.63 23.19 8.25
CA GLN A 196 -48.26 23.83 9.40
C GLN A 196 -47.22 24.59 10.23
N PRO A 197 -47.42 25.89 10.48
CA PRO A 197 -46.58 26.63 11.42
C PRO A 197 -46.81 26.12 12.85
N LEU A 198 -45.73 25.90 13.59
CA LEU A 198 -45.77 25.53 15.01
C LEU A 198 -45.61 26.79 15.86
N THR A 199 -46.65 27.12 16.63
CA THR A 199 -46.61 28.17 17.64
C THR A 199 -46.46 27.53 19.03
N SER A 200 -45.67 28.14 19.92
CA SER A 200 -45.37 27.54 21.24
C SER A 200 -46.45 27.79 22.31
N SER A 201 -47.66 28.17 21.91
CA SER A 201 -48.73 28.54 22.83
C SER A 201 -50.02 27.91 22.37
N GLU A 202 -50.48 26.91 23.12
CA GLU A 202 -51.79 26.26 22.99
C GLU A 202 -52.98 27.22 23.17
N THR A 203 -52.73 28.52 23.33
CA THR A 203 -53.71 29.55 23.72
C THR A 203 -53.71 30.79 22.83
N SER A 204 -53.16 30.74 21.62
CA SER A 204 -53.29 31.84 20.66
C SER A 204 -53.70 31.32 19.29
N ASP A 205 -54.93 31.66 18.90
CA ASP A 205 -55.62 31.39 17.62
C ASP A 205 -55.00 32.15 16.43
N ASP A 206 -53.71 32.45 16.51
CA ASP A 206 -52.96 33.27 15.56
C ASP A 206 -51.75 32.49 15.07
N SER A 207 -51.96 31.80 13.94
CA SER A 207 -50.97 31.01 13.19
C SER A 207 -49.77 31.81 12.67
N SER A 208 -49.67 33.11 13.00
CA SER A 208 -48.58 34.00 12.61
C SER A 208 -47.61 34.39 13.75
N LYS A 209 -47.87 33.97 15.00
CA LYS A 209 -47.02 34.34 16.14
C LYS A 209 -45.66 33.64 16.12
N LYS A 210 -44.60 34.43 15.91
CA LYS A 210 -43.20 33.99 16.09
C LYS A 210 -42.88 33.83 17.59
N LEU A 211 -42.06 32.85 17.93
CA LEU A 211 -41.63 32.58 19.29
C LEU A 211 -40.47 33.51 19.70
N ASP A 212 -40.71 34.41 20.65
CA ASP A 212 -39.66 35.27 21.20
C ASP A 212 -38.63 34.45 21.98
N VAL A 213 -37.34 34.69 21.71
CA VAL A 213 -36.23 34.07 22.43
C VAL A 213 -35.17 35.09 22.83
N SER A 214 -34.69 34.95 24.05
CA SER A 214 -33.53 35.70 24.56
C SER A 214 -32.54 34.79 25.29
N PHE A 215 -31.26 34.88 24.94
CA PHE A 215 -30.20 34.09 25.55
C PHE A 215 -28.82 34.67 25.29
N ARG A 216 -27.84 34.34 26.13
CA ARG A 216 -26.46 34.84 26.03
C ARG A 216 -25.47 33.86 25.39
N PHE A 217 -25.63 32.57 25.66
CA PHE A 217 -24.71 31.52 25.21
C PHE A 217 -25.45 30.42 24.46
N TYR A 218 -26.48 29.87 25.09
CA TYR A 218 -27.31 28.85 24.49
C TYR A 218 -28.73 28.92 25.04
N ARG A 219 -29.69 28.44 24.23
CA ARG A 219 -31.07 28.21 24.66
C ARG A 219 -31.53 26.88 24.09
N ARG A 220 -32.08 26.03 24.95
CA ARG A 220 -32.83 24.87 24.51
C ARG A 220 -34.31 25.19 24.48
N VAL A 221 -34.97 24.82 23.39
CA VAL A 221 -36.42 24.90 23.20
C VAL A 221 -36.90 23.49 22.88
N GLU A 222 -37.67 22.93 23.80
CA GLU A 222 -38.31 21.63 23.64
C GLU A 222 -39.81 21.87 23.64
N SER A 223 -40.52 21.30 22.67
CA SER A 223 -41.97 21.29 22.66
C SER A 223 -42.50 20.02 22.02
N THR A 224 -43.76 19.75 22.31
CA THR A 224 -44.53 18.67 21.71
C THR A 224 -45.65 19.30 20.89
N PHE A 225 -45.96 18.69 19.75
CA PHE A 225 -47.08 19.08 18.91
C PHE A 225 -47.84 17.85 18.45
N TRP A 226 -49.10 18.05 18.11
CA TRP A 226 -50.02 16.99 17.70
C TRP A 226 -50.46 17.26 16.27
N LEU A 227 -50.42 16.22 15.45
CA LEU A 227 -51.01 16.22 14.12
C LEU A 227 -52.14 15.21 14.05
N ALA A 228 -52.93 15.29 12.98
CA ALA A 228 -53.96 14.30 12.71
C ALA A 228 -53.34 12.89 12.66
N PRO A 229 -54.05 11.84 13.14
CA PRO A 229 -53.48 10.48 13.24
C PRO A 229 -53.01 9.89 11.91
N ASP A 230 -53.54 10.39 10.79
CA ASP A 230 -53.21 10.03 9.40
C ASP A 230 -52.08 10.88 8.80
N ALA A 231 -51.57 11.87 9.52
CA ALA A 231 -50.49 12.74 9.07
C ALA A 231 -49.11 12.09 9.30
N ILE A 232 -48.29 12.05 8.25
CA ILE A 232 -46.91 11.57 8.29
C ILE A 232 -45.97 12.77 8.23
N VAL A 233 -45.21 13.03 9.30
CA VAL A 233 -44.23 14.12 9.33
C VAL A 233 -43.01 13.80 8.46
N ASP A 234 -42.71 14.69 7.52
CA ASP A 234 -41.53 14.59 6.66
C ASP A 234 -40.34 15.31 7.31
N SER A 235 -40.52 16.59 7.64
CA SER A 235 -39.45 17.47 8.11
C SER A 235 -39.95 18.64 8.95
N LEU A 236 -39.05 19.19 9.77
CA LEU A 236 -39.26 20.39 10.56
C LEU A 236 -38.27 21.47 10.11
N GLN A 237 -38.80 22.61 9.68
CA GLN A 237 -38.03 23.79 9.32
C GLN A 237 -38.03 24.80 10.49
N VAL A 238 -36.86 25.34 10.80
CA VAL A 238 -36.67 26.39 11.81
C VAL A 238 -35.98 27.58 11.17
N LYS A 239 -36.57 28.77 11.35
CA LYS A 239 -36.00 30.06 10.95
C LYS A 239 -35.75 30.91 12.20
N VAL A 240 -34.58 31.52 12.26
CA VAL A 240 -34.17 32.40 13.36
C VAL A 240 -34.07 33.83 12.84
N PHE A 241 -34.78 34.75 13.47
CA PHE A 241 -34.78 36.18 13.18
C PHE A 241 -34.12 36.93 14.33
N GLU A 242 -33.33 37.96 14.04
CA GLU A 242 -32.80 38.88 15.05
C GLU A 242 -33.80 40.02 15.28
N LYS A 243 -33.85 40.54 16.51
CA LYS A 243 -34.78 41.62 16.87
C LYS A 243 -34.63 42.83 15.94
N GLY A 244 -35.71 43.16 15.22
CA GLY A 244 -35.76 44.29 14.30
C GLY A 244 -35.34 43.98 12.86
N GLU A 245 -34.98 42.72 12.55
CA GLU A 245 -34.68 42.28 11.19
C GLU A 245 -35.82 41.43 10.62
N THR A 246 -36.22 41.75 9.38
CA THR A 246 -37.27 41.00 8.66
C THR A 246 -36.73 39.75 7.97
N GLN A 247 -35.42 39.67 7.73
CA GLN A 247 -34.76 38.54 7.10
C GLN A 247 -34.30 37.51 8.15
N ALA A 248 -34.47 36.23 7.84
CA ALA A 248 -33.99 35.16 8.71
C ALA A 248 -32.45 35.13 8.67
N ARG A 249 -31.83 35.23 9.85
CA ARG A 249 -30.39 35.08 10.03
C ARG A 249 -29.93 33.65 9.77
N LEU A 250 -30.77 32.69 10.13
CA LEU A 250 -30.51 31.27 9.97
C LEU A 250 -31.78 30.53 9.57
N MET A 251 -31.60 29.49 8.77
CA MET A 251 -32.64 28.55 8.41
C MET A 251 -32.05 27.15 8.41
N GLN A 252 -32.69 26.22 9.11
CA GLN A 252 -32.31 24.81 9.10
C GLN A 252 -33.55 23.94 9.00
N THR A 253 -33.43 22.83 8.28
CA THR A 253 -34.47 21.81 8.16
C THR A 253 -33.92 20.49 8.67
N VAL A 254 -34.68 19.78 9.48
CA VAL A 254 -34.37 18.40 9.90
C VAL A 254 -35.48 17.47 9.43
N ASN A 255 -35.12 16.25 9.03
CA ASN A 255 -36.10 15.21 8.76
C ASN A 255 -36.50 14.51 10.07
N LEU A 256 -37.64 13.84 10.07
CA LEU A 256 -38.04 13.00 11.17
C LEU A 256 -36.96 11.93 11.43
N SER A 257 -36.45 11.86 12.67
CA SER A 257 -35.57 10.77 13.06
C SER A 257 -36.40 9.50 13.23
N LEU A 258 -36.02 8.46 12.49
CA LEU A 258 -36.64 7.13 12.52
C LEU A 258 -36.45 6.44 13.87
#